data_AF-A0A3B8M891-F1
#
_entry.id   AF-A0A3B8M891-F1
#
_cell.length_a   1.000
_cell.length_b   1.000
_cell.length_c   1.000
_cell.angle_alpha   90.00
_cell.angle_beta   90.00
_cell.angle_gamma   90.00
#
_symmetry.space_group_name_H-M   'P 1'
#
loop_
_entity.id
_entity.type
_entity.pdbx_description
1 polymer ?
#
loop_
_entity_poly.entity_id
_entity_poly.type
_entity_poly.pdbx_seq_one_letter_code
_entity_poly.pdbx_strand_id
1 'polypeptide(L)'
;MSRTSAVIPLEGAMNCRDVGGYRTANGQQIRTNVLFRSDKLSQLTEDDQEELESFGIRTVVDFRTSAEANRDVSRLWSTVTTHAPLPIGDEIAQQTEFVERVRAGAVTVVSVSDVADSYVEMLTDAGNQFASFLNLAADYEYWPLLFHCTAGKDRTGLAAALILELCGVERTQVLDDYELTNRLRSEKRIR
;
A
#
# COMPACT_ATOMS: atom_id res chain seq x y z
N MET A 1 4.88 -16.24 -14.18
CA MET A 1 5.82 -15.20 -14.65
C MET A 1 6.53 -14.64 -13.43
N SER A 2 7.85 -14.45 -13.47
CA SER A 2 8.56 -13.85 -12.34
C SER A 2 8.10 -12.40 -12.17
N ARG A 3 7.64 -12.03 -10.97
CA ARG A 3 7.21 -10.66 -10.65
C ARG A 3 8.39 -9.69 -10.48
N THR A 4 9.64 -10.16 -10.65
CA THR A 4 10.85 -9.34 -10.59
C THR A 4 10.83 -8.17 -11.57
N SER A 5 10.29 -8.36 -12.79
CA SER A 5 10.22 -7.29 -13.79
C SER A 5 9.20 -6.19 -13.46
N ALA A 6 8.33 -6.41 -12.49
CA ALA A 6 7.37 -5.40 -12.03
C ALA A 6 7.96 -4.51 -10.93
N VAL A 7 9.09 -4.90 -10.32
CA VAL A 7 9.74 -4.16 -9.23
C VAL A 7 10.49 -2.97 -9.80
N ILE A 8 10.26 -1.81 -9.20
CA ILE A 8 10.99 -0.57 -9.49
C ILE A 8 12.05 -0.43 -8.40
N PRO A 9 13.35 -0.58 -8.73
CA PRO A 9 14.41 -0.49 -7.74
C PRO A 9 14.62 0.97 -7.35
N LEU A 10 14.23 1.32 -6.13
CA LEU A 10 14.44 2.65 -5.55
C LEU A 10 15.42 2.54 -4.37
N GLU A 11 16.23 3.58 -4.15
CA GLU A 11 17.11 3.68 -2.98
C GLU A 11 16.32 4.15 -1.76
N GLY A 12 15.45 5.11 -2.01
CA GLY A 12 14.67 5.89 -1.06
C GLY A 12 13.33 5.27 -0.67
N ALA A 13 12.88 4.25 -1.40
CA ALA A 13 11.68 3.47 -1.09
C ALA A 13 11.92 1.98 -1.34
N MET A 14 11.17 1.13 -0.67
CA MET A 14 11.18 -0.31 -0.88
C MET A 14 9.80 -0.79 -1.30
N ASN A 15 9.72 -2.04 -1.72
CA ASN A 15 8.47 -2.68 -2.09
C ASN A 15 7.73 -1.95 -3.23
N CYS A 16 8.44 -1.09 -3.99
CA CYS A 16 7.90 -0.33 -5.10
C CYS A 16 7.73 -1.22 -6.33
N ARG A 17 6.50 -1.35 -6.84
CA ARG A 17 6.20 -2.20 -8.00
C ARG A 17 4.90 -1.86 -8.70
N ASP A 18 4.83 -2.22 -9.97
CA ASP A 18 3.60 -2.24 -10.77
C ASP A 18 2.67 -3.37 -10.31
N VAL A 19 1.39 -3.05 -10.07
CA VAL A 19 0.33 -4.01 -9.73
C VAL A 19 -0.14 -4.78 -10.97
N GLY A 20 0.06 -4.22 -12.16
CA GLY A 20 -0.34 -4.82 -13.44
C GLY A 20 0.40 -6.10 -13.82
N GLY A 21 -0.03 -6.73 -14.90
CA GLY A 21 0.63 -7.90 -15.49
C GLY A 21 0.11 -9.27 -15.02
N TYR A 22 -0.73 -9.34 -13.98
CA TYR A 22 -1.42 -10.57 -13.59
C TYR A 22 -2.44 -10.98 -14.65
N ARG A 23 -2.64 -12.30 -14.80
CA ARG A 23 -3.72 -12.85 -15.61
C ARG A 23 -4.98 -13.01 -14.76
N THR A 24 -6.11 -12.71 -15.35
CA THR A 24 -7.43 -12.91 -14.75
C THR A 24 -7.93 -14.32 -15.08
N ALA A 25 -8.89 -14.83 -14.32
CA ALA A 25 -9.49 -16.15 -14.53
C ALA A 25 -10.11 -16.32 -15.93
N ASN A 26 -10.54 -15.21 -16.56
CA ASN A 26 -11.09 -15.20 -17.92
C ASN A 26 -10.02 -15.02 -19.02
N GLY A 27 -8.72 -15.07 -18.68
CA GLY A 27 -7.61 -15.03 -19.63
C GLY A 27 -7.14 -13.63 -20.05
N GLN A 28 -7.79 -12.56 -19.57
CA GLN A 28 -7.31 -11.19 -19.75
C GLN A 28 -6.07 -10.92 -18.88
N GLN A 29 -5.46 -9.75 -19.05
CA GLN A 29 -4.29 -9.33 -18.28
C GLN A 29 -4.55 -7.94 -17.69
N ILE A 30 -4.21 -7.76 -16.41
CA ILE A 30 -4.22 -6.44 -15.77
C ILE A 30 -3.23 -5.55 -16.51
N ARG A 31 -3.68 -4.36 -16.91
CA ARG A 31 -2.84 -3.39 -17.63
C ARG A 31 -1.64 -2.97 -16.76
N THR A 32 -0.44 -3.00 -17.35
CA THR A 32 0.80 -2.52 -16.72
C THR A 32 0.94 -1.01 -16.88
N ASN A 33 1.80 -0.40 -16.06
CA ASN A 33 2.05 1.05 -16.02
C ASN A 33 0.79 1.87 -15.70
N VAL A 34 -0.02 1.38 -14.74
CA VAL A 34 -1.28 2.04 -14.32
C VAL A 34 -1.32 2.26 -12.82
N LEU A 35 -1.21 1.19 -12.05
CA LEU A 35 -1.29 1.23 -10.59
C LEU A 35 0.03 0.74 -10.00
N PHE A 36 0.63 1.57 -9.16
CA PHE A 36 1.88 1.29 -8.48
C PHE A 36 1.67 1.26 -6.98
N ARG A 37 2.41 0.42 -6.29
CA ARG A 37 2.42 0.36 -4.82
C ARG A 37 3.82 0.55 -4.29
N SER A 38 3.96 1.15 -3.11
CA SER A 38 5.26 1.33 -2.43
C SER A 38 5.10 1.36 -0.90
N ASP A 39 6.23 1.36 -0.17
CA ASP A 39 6.31 1.88 1.19
C ASP A 39 6.39 3.43 1.21
N LYS A 40 6.70 4.02 2.38
CA LYS A 40 6.72 5.48 2.55
C LYS A 40 7.70 6.17 1.60
N LEU A 41 7.30 7.35 1.13
CA LEU A 41 8.04 8.12 0.14
C LEU A 41 8.91 9.23 0.74
N SER A 42 9.05 9.26 2.07
CA SER A 42 9.78 10.34 2.76
C SER A 42 11.29 10.34 2.54
N GLN A 43 11.82 9.22 2.06
CA GLN A 43 13.26 9.02 1.85
C GLN A 43 13.65 8.91 0.38
N LEU A 44 12.72 9.14 -0.57
CA LEU A 44 13.04 9.15 -2.01
C LEU A 44 14.24 10.06 -2.30
N THR A 45 15.20 9.60 -3.08
CA THR A 45 16.29 10.43 -3.61
C THR A 45 15.78 11.29 -4.77
N GLU A 46 16.65 12.11 -5.36
CA GLU A 46 16.31 12.82 -6.60
C GLU A 46 16.20 11.82 -7.77
N ASP A 47 17.15 10.89 -7.88
CA ASP A 47 17.11 9.80 -8.87
C ASP A 47 15.83 8.95 -8.76
N ASP A 48 15.37 8.63 -7.53
CA ASP A 48 14.12 7.89 -7.36
C ASP A 48 12.90 8.67 -7.84
N GLN A 49 12.90 10.00 -7.64
CA GLN A 49 11.82 10.87 -8.10
C GLN A 49 11.82 10.95 -9.63
N GLU A 50 12.99 11.02 -10.27
CA GLU A 50 13.13 10.97 -11.73
C GLU A 50 12.67 9.61 -12.29
N GLU A 51 13.03 8.50 -11.63
CA GLU A 51 12.58 7.16 -12.02
C GLU A 51 11.05 7.06 -11.96
N LEU A 52 10.42 7.48 -10.85
CA LEU A 52 8.95 7.48 -10.70
C LEU A 52 8.27 8.46 -11.68
N GLU A 53 8.90 9.59 -11.95
CA GLU A 53 8.44 10.56 -12.95
C GLU A 53 8.45 9.95 -14.36
N SER A 54 9.44 9.10 -14.69
CA SER A 54 9.54 8.44 -16.00
C SER A 54 8.39 7.49 -16.32
N PHE A 55 7.73 6.93 -15.29
CA PHE A 55 6.49 6.15 -15.43
C PHE A 55 5.26 7.02 -15.69
N GLY A 56 5.40 8.35 -15.58
CA GLY A 56 4.32 9.33 -15.76
C GLY A 56 3.34 9.36 -14.60
N ILE A 57 3.71 8.84 -13.43
CA ILE A 57 2.81 8.79 -12.27
C ILE A 57 2.44 10.21 -11.84
N ARG A 58 1.14 10.50 -11.84
CA ARG A 58 0.58 11.84 -11.56
C ARG A 58 -0.32 11.90 -10.34
N THR A 59 -0.72 10.74 -9.81
CA THR A 59 -1.55 10.66 -8.61
C THR A 59 -0.85 9.85 -7.53
N VAL A 60 -0.81 10.38 -6.30
CA VAL A 60 -0.31 9.68 -5.12
C VAL A 60 -1.41 9.56 -4.07
N VAL A 61 -1.71 8.34 -3.64
CA VAL A 61 -2.63 8.05 -2.54
C VAL A 61 -1.83 7.65 -1.31
N ASP A 62 -2.03 8.36 -0.20
CA ASP A 62 -1.31 8.13 1.06
C ASP A 62 -2.27 7.59 2.13
N PHE A 63 -2.10 6.32 2.51
CA PHE A 63 -2.91 5.66 3.54
C PHE A 63 -2.39 5.88 4.97
N ARG A 64 -1.29 6.62 5.14
CA ARG A 64 -0.71 6.88 6.47
C ARG A 64 -1.64 7.77 7.28
N THR A 65 -1.61 7.58 8.59
CA THR A 65 -2.23 8.51 9.54
C THR A 65 -1.61 9.90 9.39
N SER A 66 -2.34 10.94 9.81
CA SER A 66 -1.85 12.31 9.76
C SER A 66 -0.51 12.49 10.48
N ALA A 67 -0.31 11.86 11.65
CA ALA A 67 0.96 11.89 12.39
C ALA A 67 2.10 11.19 11.66
N GLU A 68 1.84 10.02 11.05
CA GLU A 68 2.84 9.35 10.22
C GLU A 68 3.24 10.23 9.03
N ALA A 69 2.28 10.84 8.33
CA ALA A 69 2.54 11.71 7.18
C ALA A 69 3.25 13.03 7.57
N ASN A 70 2.91 13.61 8.72
CA ASN A 70 3.59 14.81 9.23
C ASN A 70 5.01 14.53 9.72
N ARG A 71 5.26 13.35 10.31
CA ARG A 71 6.59 12.93 10.75
C ARG A 71 7.50 12.60 9.57
N ASP A 72 6.97 11.88 8.60
CA ASP A 72 7.67 11.39 7.42
C ASP A 72 7.06 12.04 6.16
N VAL A 73 7.29 13.34 5.95
CA VAL A 73 6.68 14.05 4.81
C VAL A 73 7.12 13.42 3.48
N SER A 74 6.17 13.05 2.62
CA SER A 74 6.46 12.44 1.31
C SER A 74 7.20 13.42 0.40
N ARG A 75 8.26 12.95 -0.26
CA ARG A 75 8.98 13.72 -1.30
C ARG A 75 8.33 13.44 -2.65
N LEU A 76 7.37 14.29 -3.03
CA LEU A 76 6.65 14.15 -4.31
C LEU A 76 7.45 14.81 -5.45
N TRP A 77 7.39 14.20 -6.64
CA TRP A 77 8.05 14.68 -7.85
C TRP A 77 7.13 15.57 -8.70
N SER A 78 7.68 16.15 -9.75
CA SER A 78 7.09 17.30 -10.44
C SER A 78 5.77 17.00 -11.19
N THR A 79 5.60 15.76 -11.66
CA THR A 79 4.42 15.35 -12.42
C THR A 79 3.23 14.95 -11.53
N VAL A 80 3.39 14.91 -10.21
CA VAL A 80 2.29 14.64 -9.28
C VAL A 80 1.34 15.85 -9.25
N THR A 81 0.21 15.73 -9.95
CA THR A 81 -0.86 16.74 -9.95
C THR A 81 -1.91 16.49 -8.88
N THR A 82 -1.95 15.29 -8.29
CA THR A 82 -2.94 14.93 -7.28
C THR A 82 -2.28 14.15 -6.15
N HIS A 83 -2.36 14.69 -4.93
CA HIS A 83 -1.99 14.00 -3.70
C HIS A 83 -3.25 13.81 -2.85
N ALA A 84 -3.67 12.56 -2.66
CA ALA A 84 -4.91 12.17 -2.02
C ALA A 84 -4.63 11.47 -0.68
N PRO A 85 -4.60 12.21 0.44
CA PRO A 85 -4.48 11.61 1.77
C PRO A 85 -5.79 10.88 2.12
N LEU A 86 -5.69 9.57 2.39
CA LEU A 86 -6.78 8.69 2.81
C LEU A 86 -6.36 7.97 4.09
N PRO A 87 -6.24 8.66 5.23
CA PRO A 87 -5.64 8.10 6.43
C PRO A 87 -6.42 6.89 6.96
N ILE A 88 -5.71 5.79 7.20
CA ILE A 88 -6.24 4.54 7.77
C ILE A 88 -5.52 4.24 9.09
N GLY A 89 -6.31 4.05 10.14
CA GLY A 89 -5.86 3.91 11.53
C GLY A 89 -6.09 5.18 12.34
N ASP A 90 -6.18 5.04 13.66
CA ASP A 90 -6.42 6.16 14.57
C ASP A 90 -5.27 6.30 15.58
N GLU A 91 -4.77 7.53 15.74
CA GLU A 91 -3.60 7.87 16.57
C GLU A 91 -3.85 7.62 18.07
N ILE A 92 -5.09 7.80 18.51
CA ILE A 92 -5.43 7.87 19.94
C ILE A 92 -6.05 6.55 20.44
N ALA A 93 -6.86 5.89 19.61
CA ALA A 93 -7.57 4.66 20.00
C ALA A 93 -6.61 3.47 20.13
N GLN A 94 -5.72 3.25 19.14
CA GLN A 94 -4.87 2.07 19.11
C GLN A 94 -3.80 2.07 20.21
N GLN A 95 -3.26 3.24 20.59
CA GLN A 95 -2.32 3.33 21.71
C GLN A 95 -3.02 3.11 23.05
N THR A 96 -4.21 3.66 23.25
CA THR A 96 -4.91 3.57 24.54
C THR A 96 -5.40 2.15 24.79
N GLU A 97 -6.04 1.52 23.81
CA GLU A 97 -6.61 0.17 23.96
C GLU A 97 -5.53 -0.91 24.06
N PHE A 98 -4.46 -0.83 23.26
CA PHE A 98 -3.34 -1.76 23.35
C PHE A 98 -2.61 -1.63 24.70
N VAL A 99 -2.36 -0.40 25.15
CA VAL A 99 -1.72 -0.16 26.47
C VAL A 99 -2.62 -0.63 27.61
N GLU A 100 -3.93 -0.44 27.53
CA GLU A 100 -4.88 -0.93 28.53
C GLU A 100 -4.94 -2.46 28.55
N ARG A 101 -4.99 -3.11 27.39
CA ARG A 101 -4.97 -4.58 27.27
C ARG A 101 -3.68 -5.21 27.77
N VAL A 102 -2.53 -4.57 27.51
CA VAL A 102 -1.23 -4.99 28.04
C VAL A 102 -1.16 -4.77 29.55
N ARG A 103 -1.63 -3.63 30.06
CA ARG A 103 -1.70 -3.34 31.50
C ARG A 103 -2.64 -4.29 32.25
N ALA A 104 -3.72 -4.74 31.60
CA ALA A 104 -4.66 -5.71 32.13
C ALA A 104 -4.13 -7.16 32.10
N GLY A 105 -2.94 -7.40 31.54
CA GLY A 105 -2.36 -8.74 31.39
C GLY A 105 -3.11 -9.62 30.36
N ALA A 106 -3.99 -9.03 29.56
CA ALA A 106 -4.83 -9.73 28.60
C ALA A 106 -4.09 -10.10 27.30
N VAL A 107 -2.90 -9.53 27.05
CA VAL A 107 -2.07 -9.83 25.88
C VAL A 107 -0.72 -10.34 26.35
N THR A 108 -0.52 -11.66 26.30
CA THR A 108 0.77 -12.31 26.59
C THR A 108 1.39 -12.93 25.32
N VAL A 109 0.57 -13.22 24.30
CA VAL A 109 0.98 -13.67 22.96
C VAL A 109 -0.05 -13.12 21.96
N VAL A 110 0.39 -12.52 20.85
CA VAL A 110 -0.50 -12.16 19.73
C VAL A 110 -0.71 -13.40 18.87
N SER A 111 -1.95 -13.87 18.75
CA SER A 111 -2.29 -15.04 17.96
C SER A 111 -2.50 -14.68 16.47
N VAL A 112 -2.53 -15.70 15.60
CA VAL A 112 -2.86 -15.51 14.17
C VAL A 112 -4.29 -14.98 14.00
N SER A 113 -5.23 -15.41 14.86
CA SER A 113 -6.61 -14.89 14.84
C SER A 113 -6.66 -13.41 15.21
N ASP A 114 -5.90 -12.96 16.22
CA ASP A 114 -5.87 -11.54 16.59
C ASP A 114 -5.38 -10.67 15.43
N VAL A 115 -4.39 -11.16 14.67
CA VAL A 115 -3.91 -10.46 13.46
C VAL A 115 -5.00 -10.46 12.39
N ALA A 116 -5.65 -11.59 12.13
CA ALA A 116 -6.71 -11.67 11.13
C ALA A 116 -7.88 -10.72 11.48
N ASP A 117 -8.30 -10.70 12.74
CA ASP A 117 -9.36 -9.83 13.24
C ASP A 117 -8.99 -8.35 13.06
N SER A 118 -7.73 -7.97 13.30
CA SER A 118 -7.27 -6.60 13.07
C SER A 118 -7.36 -6.15 11.60
N TYR A 119 -7.23 -7.08 10.64
CA TYR A 119 -7.42 -6.76 9.22
C TYR A 119 -8.90 -6.63 8.86
N VAL A 120 -9.75 -7.46 9.46
CA VAL A 120 -11.21 -7.36 9.29
C VAL A 120 -11.72 -6.04 9.87
N GLU A 121 -11.25 -5.67 11.05
CA GLU A 121 -11.54 -4.38 11.69
C GLU A 121 -11.06 -3.21 10.82
N MET A 122 -9.81 -3.26 10.31
CA MET A 122 -9.30 -2.23 9.39
C MET A 122 -10.19 -2.05 8.16
N LEU A 123 -10.65 -3.14 7.53
CA LEU A 123 -11.54 -3.07 6.37
C LEU A 123 -12.92 -2.53 6.75
N THR A 124 -13.41 -2.84 7.95
CA THR A 124 -14.71 -2.40 8.46
C THR A 124 -14.70 -0.90 8.75
N ASP A 125 -13.68 -0.43 9.47
CA ASP A 125 -13.58 0.96 9.91
C ASP A 125 -13.13 1.90 8.80
N ALA A 126 -12.23 1.44 7.93
CA ALA A 126 -11.69 2.22 6.83
C ALA A 126 -12.37 1.94 5.48
N GLY A 127 -13.59 1.39 5.50
CA GLY A 127 -14.34 1.04 4.29
C GLY A 127 -14.51 2.22 3.33
N ASN A 128 -14.74 3.43 3.87
CA ASN A 128 -14.85 4.66 3.07
C ASN A 128 -13.53 5.01 2.36
N GLN A 129 -12.39 4.87 3.04
CA GLN A 129 -11.07 5.14 2.49
C GLN A 129 -10.72 4.16 1.38
N PHE A 130 -10.99 2.86 1.59
CA PHE A 130 -10.81 1.87 0.54
C PHE A 130 -11.75 2.12 -0.65
N ALA A 131 -13.01 2.49 -0.41
CA ALA A 131 -13.94 2.86 -1.49
C ALA A 131 -13.47 4.10 -2.27
N SER A 132 -13.00 5.14 -1.59
CA SER A 132 -12.42 6.33 -2.23
C SER A 132 -11.19 5.98 -3.05
N PHE A 133 -10.30 5.13 -2.54
CA PHE A 133 -9.16 4.62 -3.31
C PHE A 133 -9.61 3.86 -4.55
N LEU A 134 -10.57 2.94 -4.43
CA LEU A 134 -11.08 2.17 -5.56
C LEU A 134 -11.71 3.06 -6.64
N ASN A 135 -12.40 4.14 -6.25
CA ASN A 135 -12.94 5.12 -7.20
C ASN A 135 -11.82 5.84 -7.96
N LEU A 136 -10.77 6.31 -7.27
CA LEU A 136 -9.59 6.92 -7.92
C LEU A 136 -8.87 5.92 -8.83
N ALA A 137 -8.72 4.68 -8.38
CA ALA A 137 -8.06 3.62 -9.13
C ALA A 137 -8.86 3.15 -10.35
N ALA A 138 -10.18 3.34 -10.38
CA ALA A 138 -11.04 3.02 -11.51
C ALA A 138 -11.15 4.14 -12.56
N ASP A 139 -10.76 5.36 -12.20
CA ASP A 139 -10.90 6.53 -13.05
C ASP A 139 -9.60 6.87 -13.79
N TYR A 140 -9.68 6.78 -15.13
CA TYR A 140 -8.57 7.02 -16.05
C TYR A 140 -7.96 8.44 -15.92
N GLU A 141 -8.72 9.42 -15.41
CA GLU A 141 -8.21 10.77 -15.17
C GLU A 141 -7.12 10.82 -14.10
N TYR A 142 -7.07 9.83 -13.20
CA TYR A 142 -6.05 9.76 -12.15
C TYR A 142 -4.87 8.84 -12.48
N TRP A 143 -4.89 8.13 -13.61
CA TRP A 143 -3.83 7.19 -13.97
C TRP A 143 -2.65 7.86 -14.68
N PRO A 144 -1.39 7.45 -14.46
CA PRO A 144 -0.95 6.42 -13.52
C PRO A 144 -0.92 6.91 -12.06
N LEU A 145 -1.24 5.99 -11.15
CA LEU A 145 -1.44 6.25 -9.72
C LEU A 145 -0.51 5.38 -8.87
N LEU A 146 0.17 5.96 -7.90
CA LEU A 146 0.91 5.25 -6.86
C LEU A 146 0.18 5.34 -5.52
N PHE A 147 0.04 4.22 -4.82
CA PHE A 147 -0.53 4.20 -3.47
C PHE A 147 0.44 3.58 -2.46
N HIS A 148 0.51 4.16 -1.27
CA HIS A 148 1.45 3.72 -0.25
C HIS A 148 0.90 3.86 1.17
N CYS A 149 1.61 3.24 2.11
CA CYS A 149 1.46 3.46 3.54
C CYS A 149 2.86 3.56 4.16
N THR A 150 3.03 3.31 5.46
CA THR A 150 4.36 3.36 6.09
C THR A 150 5.28 2.23 5.60
N ALA A 151 4.82 0.98 5.70
CA ALA A 151 5.62 -0.19 5.34
C ALA A 151 5.28 -0.79 3.96
N GLY A 152 4.28 -0.24 3.28
CA GLY A 152 3.78 -0.76 2.00
C GLY A 152 3.23 -2.20 2.07
N LYS A 153 2.92 -2.70 3.28
CA LYS A 153 2.55 -4.10 3.54
C LYS A 153 1.06 -4.28 3.80
N ASP A 154 0.55 -3.68 4.86
CA ASP A 154 -0.77 -4.06 5.40
C ASP A 154 -1.89 -3.26 4.71
N ARG A 155 -2.01 -1.95 4.99
CA ARG A 155 -2.96 -1.03 4.31
C ARG A 155 -2.82 -1.08 2.78
N THR A 156 -1.60 -0.91 2.27
CA THR A 156 -1.27 -1.03 0.84
C THR A 156 -1.50 -2.43 0.29
N GLY A 157 -1.23 -3.49 1.06
CA GLY A 157 -1.45 -4.85 0.59
C GLY A 157 -2.92 -5.21 0.49
N LEU A 158 -3.75 -4.75 1.42
CA LEU A 158 -5.21 -4.86 1.34
C LEU A 158 -5.74 -4.11 0.13
N ALA A 159 -5.31 -2.87 -0.09
CA ALA A 159 -5.70 -2.08 -1.27
C ALA A 159 -5.34 -2.80 -2.59
N ALA A 160 -4.12 -3.35 -2.70
CA ALA A 160 -3.70 -4.11 -3.87
C ALA A 160 -4.50 -5.41 -4.02
N ALA A 161 -4.77 -6.13 -2.93
CA ALA A 161 -5.55 -7.37 -2.95
C ALA A 161 -6.99 -7.12 -3.44
N LEU A 162 -7.63 -6.05 -2.96
CA LEU A 162 -8.97 -5.64 -3.42
C LEU A 162 -8.98 -5.36 -4.92
N ILE A 163 -8.01 -4.62 -5.45
CA ILE A 163 -7.89 -4.36 -6.90
C ILE A 163 -7.77 -5.68 -7.68
N LEU A 164 -6.85 -6.56 -7.27
CA LEU A 164 -6.61 -7.82 -8.00
C LEU A 164 -7.82 -8.75 -7.94
N GLU A 165 -8.49 -8.87 -6.79
CA GLU A 165 -9.72 -9.65 -6.65
C GLU A 165 -10.87 -9.07 -7.49
N LEU A 166 -11.07 -7.75 -7.48
CA LEU A 166 -12.09 -7.08 -8.29
C LEU A 166 -11.86 -7.25 -9.80
N CYS A 167 -10.61 -7.30 -10.23
CA CYS A 167 -10.27 -7.59 -11.62
C CYS A 167 -10.32 -9.09 -11.96
N GLY A 168 -10.63 -9.97 -11.01
CA GLY A 168 -10.78 -11.41 -11.25
C GLY A 168 -9.46 -12.17 -11.36
N VAL A 169 -8.41 -11.72 -10.68
CA VAL A 169 -7.17 -12.50 -10.50
C VAL A 169 -7.42 -13.63 -9.51
N GLU A 170 -6.88 -14.82 -9.81
CA GLU A 170 -7.04 -15.99 -8.94
C GLU A 170 -6.51 -15.71 -7.52
N ARG A 171 -7.27 -16.13 -6.50
CA ARG A 171 -6.98 -15.83 -5.10
C ARG A 171 -5.57 -16.25 -4.67
N THR A 172 -5.07 -17.37 -5.18
CA THR A 172 -3.70 -17.83 -4.91
C THR A 172 -2.66 -16.83 -5.39
N GLN A 173 -2.86 -16.23 -6.57
CA GLN A 173 -1.95 -15.21 -7.10
C GLN A 173 -2.05 -13.88 -6.34
N VAL A 174 -3.24 -13.55 -5.81
CA VAL A 174 -3.42 -12.39 -4.94
C VAL A 174 -2.63 -12.56 -3.63
N LEU A 175 -2.70 -13.75 -3.02
CA LEU A 175 -1.92 -14.08 -1.84
C LEU A 175 -0.42 -14.09 -2.13
N ASP A 176 -0.01 -14.64 -3.29
CA ASP A 176 1.39 -14.57 -3.73
C ASP A 176 1.86 -13.12 -3.86
N ASP A 177 1.08 -12.21 -4.47
CA ASP A 177 1.44 -10.77 -4.55
C ASP A 177 1.61 -10.13 -3.18
N TYR A 178 0.69 -10.47 -2.27
CA TYR A 178 0.71 -9.97 -0.91
C TYR A 178 2.01 -10.39 -0.19
N GLU A 179 2.35 -11.68 -0.30
CA GLU A 179 3.55 -12.27 0.31
C GLU A 179 4.87 -11.81 -0.31
N LEU A 180 4.89 -11.31 -1.56
CA LEU A 180 6.09 -10.73 -2.16
C LEU A 180 6.69 -9.62 -1.29
N THR A 181 5.86 -8.91 -0.52
CA THR A 181 6.32 -7.87 0.42
C THR A 181 7.33 -8.40 1.44
N ASN A 182 7.25 -9.68 1.83
CA ASN A 182 8.21 -10.29 2.76
C ASN A 182 9.61 -10.43 2.14
N ARG A 183 9.72 -10.43 0.81
CA ARG A 183 10.98 -10.52 0.06
C ARG A 183 11.49 -9.15 -0.39
N LEU A 184 10.58 -8.20 -0.62
CA LEU A 184 10.87 -6.89 -1.21
C LEU A 184 11.03 -5.76 -0.19
N ARG A 185 10.86 -6.02 1.10
CA ARG A 185 11.13 -5.05 2.18
C ARG A 185 12.29 -5.50 3.07
N SER A 186 12.90 -4.51 3.73
CA SER A 186 13.84 -4.70 4.83
C SER A 186 13.35 -3.99 6.08
N GLU A 187 13.46 -4.62 7.26
CA GLU A 187 13.03 -4.01 8.53
C GLU A 187 13.85 -2.76 8.90
N LYS A 188 15.02 -2.56 8.29
CA LYS A 188 15.94 -1.46 8.60
C LYS A 188 15.38 -0.06 8.27
N ARG A 189 14.43 0.07 7.33
CA ARG A 189 13.86 1.38 6.92
C ARG A 189 12.47 1.66 7.53
N ILE A 190 11.95 0.74 8.35
CA ILE A 190 10.63 0.87 9.00
C ILE A 190 10.73 1.65 10.33
N ARG A 191 11.95 1.95 10.80
CA ARG A 191 12.20 2.72 12.03
C ARG A 191 12.18 4.23 11.81
#